data_AF-F5Y081-F1
#
_entry.id   AF-F5Y081-F1
#
_cell.length_a   1.000
_cell.length_b   1.000
_cell.length_c   1.000
_cell.angle_alpha   90.00
_cell.angle_beta   90.00
_cell.angle_gamma   90.00
#
_symmetry.space_group_name_H-M   'P 1'
#
loop_
_entity.id
_entity.type
_entity.pdbx_description
1 polymer ?
#
loop_
_entity_poly.entity_id
_entity_poly.type
_entity_poly.pdbx_seq_one_letter_code
_entity_poly.pdbx_strand_id
1 'polypeptide(L)'
;MSDLSSLALWLLSGVALAAVISALITRHLRLREARREQGLRLLHALARYSAWVASQRRNAAFVLHDDVAETALQEAARAQALGFPRLSRQWSALMDVHTRLAAFLAAQQRLRLADPEAWLESDHDGRFMQLWREHEAALHALTDRLELATGASFAGPEPGSA
;
A
#
# COMPACT_ATOMS: atom_id res chain seq x y z
N MET A 1 -19.53 50.13 -38.03
CA MET A 1 -19.90 49.42 -36.77
C MET A 1 -19.57 47.92 -36.80
N SER A 2 -19.22 47.35 -37.96
CA SER A 2 -18.94 45.91 -38.15
C SER A 2 -17.57 45.45 -37.63
N ASP A 3 -16.56 46.33 -37.61
CA ASP A 3 -15.19 45.94 -37.21
C ASP A 3 -15.06 45.75 -35.69
N LEU A 4 -15.75 46.58 -34.90
CA LEU A 4 -15.74 46.49 -33.43
C LEU A 4 -16.40 45.22 -32.93
N SER A 5 -17.48 44.75 -33.58
CA SER A 5 -18.14 43.50 -33.21
C SER A 5 -17.27 42.29 -33.55
N SER A 6 -16.56 42.31 -34.69
CA SER A 6 -15.65 41.23 -35.07
C SER A 6 -14.45 41.10 -34.10
N LEU A 7 -13.83 42.22 -33.71
CA LEU A 7 -12.75 42.25 -32.74
C LEU A 7 -13.20 41.79 -31.36
N ALA A 8 -14.39 42.23 -30.92
CA ALA A 8 -14.98 41.78 -29.66
C ALA A 8 -15.24 40.27 -29.66
N LEU A 9 -15.76 39.72 -30.78
CA LEU A 9 -16.02 38.28 -30.91
C LEU A 9 -14.72 37.46 -30.84
N TRP A 10 -13.64 37.93 -31.48
CA TRP A 10 -12.33 37.29 -31.43
C TRP A 10 -11.72 37.32 -30.03
N LEU A 11 -11.82 38.45 -29.33
CA LEU A 11 -11.35 38.58 -27.95
C LEU A 11 -12.12 37.66 -27.00
N LEU A 12 -13.46 37.65 -27.09
CA LEU A 12 -14.30 36.75 -26.29
C LEU A 12 -13.98 35.28 -26.57
N SER A 13 -13.76 34.93 -27.83
CA SER A 13 -13.39 33.56 -28.23
C SER A 13 -12.03 33.15 -27.66
N GLY A 14 -11.04 34.05 -27.69
CA GLY A 14 -9.72 33.81 -27.10
C GLY A 14 -9.78 33.59 -25.59
N VAL A 15 -10.55 34.43 -24.88
CA VAL A 15 -10.75 34.30 -23.42
C VAL A 15 -11.49 33.01 -23.08
N ALA A 16 -12.53 32.66 -23.83
CA ALA A 16 -13.27 31.41 -23.64
C ALA A 16 -12.37 30.18 -23.85
N LEU A 17 -11.53 30.18 -24.89
CA LEU A 17 -10.58 29.10 -25.15
C LEU A 17 -9.56 28.97 -24.01
N ALA A 18 -8.99 30.08 -23.54
CA ALA A 18 -8.06 30.08 -22.41
C ALA A 18 -8.71 29.54 -21.13
N ALA A 19 -9.97 29.91 -20.85
CA ALA A 19 -10.72 29.40 -19.70
C ALA A 19 -10.95 27.90 -19.78
N VAL A 20 -11.31 27.36 -20.96
CA VAL A 20 -11.49 25.92 -21.18
C VAL A 20 -10.18 25.17 -20.97
N ILE A 21 -9.08 25.63 -21.56
CA ILE A 21 -7.76 25.01 -21.40
C ILE A 21 -7.34 25.01 -19.91
N SER A 22 -7.51 26.14 -19.22
CA SER A 22 -7.19 26.25 -17.79
C SER A 22 -8.03 25.30 -16.92
N ALA A 23 -9.33 25.18 -17.21
CA ALA A 23 -10.21 24.26 -16.51
C ALA A 23 -9.80 22.79 -16.74
N LEU A 24 -9.41 22.43 -17.96
CA LEU A 24 -8.92 21.09 -18.29
C LEU A 24 -7.61 20.77 -17.57
N ILE A 25 -6.65 21.70 -17.56
CA ILE A 25 -5.38 21.55 -16.85
C ILE A 25 -5.65 21.38 -15.35
N THR A 26 -6.46 22.26 -14.75
CA THR A 26 -6.79 22.20 -13.32
C THR A 26 -7.48 20.88 -12.97
N ARG A 27 -8.42 20.41 -13.79
CA ARG A 27 -9.10 19.13 -13.59
C ARG A 27 -8.10 17.98 -13.66
N HIS A 28 -7.20 17.99 -14.62
CA HIS A 28 -6.17 16.95 -14.77
C HIS A 28 -5.22 16.92 -13.57
N LEU A 29 -4.76 18.07 -13.09
CA LEU A 29 -3.91 18.17 -11.90
C LEU A 29 -4.62 17.66 -10.64
N ARG A 30 -5.90 18.02 -10.44
CA ARG A 30 -6.70 17.54 -9.30
C ARG A 30 -6.87 16.02 -9.32
N LEU A 31 -7.13 15.44 -10.49
CA LEU A 31 -7.25 13.99 -10.63
C LEU A 31 -5.92 13.28 -10.34
N ARG A 32 -4.80 13.86 -10.77
CA ARG A 32 -3.47 13.33 -10.50
C ARG A 32 -3.14 13.39 -9.01
N GLU A 33 -3.43 14.51 -8.35
CA GLU A 33 -3.19 14.67 -6.92
C GLU A 33 -4.06 13.70 -6.11
N ALA A 34 -5.35 13.59 -6.43
CA ALA A 34 -6.24 12.63 -5.78
C ALA A 34 -5.73 11.19 -5.92
N ARG A 35 -5.20 10.82 -7.09
CA ARG A 35 -4.59 9.50 -7.32
C ARG A 35 -3.30 9.30 -6.51
N ARG A 36 -2.49 10.35 -6.38
CA ARG A 36 -1.29 10.36 -5.54
C ARG A 36 -1.62 10.16 -4.06
N GLU A 37 -2.60 10.90 -3.55
CA GLU A 37 -3.09 10.77 -2.17
C GLU A 37 -3.61 9.36 -1.88
N GLN A 38 -4.38 8.78 -2.81
CA GLN A 38 -4.83 7.39 -2.69
C GLN A 38 -3.67 6.40 -2.62
N GLY A 39 -2.62 6.62 -3.42
CA GLY A 39 -1.40 5.82 -3.37
C GLY A 39 -0.72 5.90 -2.01
N LEU A 40 -0.55 7.11 -1.47
CA LEU A 40 0.05 7.32 -0.15
C LEU A 40 -0.78 6.65 0.97
N ARG A 41 -2.11 6.71 0.90
CA ARG A 41 -2.98 6.01 1.88
C ARG A 41 -2.76 4.51 1.86
N LEU A 42 -2.65 3.91 0.67
CA LEU A 42 -2.36 2.48 0.53
C LEU A 42 -0.97 2.15 1.09
N LEU A 43 0.05 2.95 0.81
CA LEU A 43 1.41 2.76 1.31
C LEU A 43 1.47 2.87 2.84
N HIS A 44 0.82 3.85 3.44
CA HIS A 44 0.73 3.98 4.90
C HIS A 44 0.00 2.79 5.54
N ALA A 45 -1.09 2.32 4.94
CA ALA A 45 -1.81 1.17 5.45
C ALA A 45 -0.93 -0.09 5.44
N LEU A 46 -0.21 -0.31 4.34
CA LEU A 46 0.74 -1.42 4.22
C LEU A 46 1.93 -1.30 5.17
N ALA A 47 2.48 -0.11 5.37
CA ALA A 47 3.60 0.12 6.28
C ALA A 47 3.22 -0.17 7.75
N ARG A 48 2.01 0.22 8.18
CA ARG A 48 1.52 -0.14 9.53
C ARG A 48 1.35 -1.65 9.68
N TYR A 49 0.81 -2.29 8.64
CA TYR A 49 0.64 -3.74 8.63
C TYR A 49 2.00 -4.47 8.67
N SER A 50 2.97 -4.06 7.85
CA SER A 50 4.30 -4.67 7.83
C SER A 50 5.05 -4.46 9.16
N ALA A 51 4.87 -3.30 9.81
CA ALA A 51 5.42 -3.04 11.13
C ALA A 51 4.86 -4.01 12.20
N TRP A 52 3.57 -4.33 12.13
CA TRP A 52 2.98 -5.36 13.00
C TRP A 52 3.58 -6.74 12.71
N VAL A 53 3.70 -7.15 11.44
CA VAL A 53 4.33 -8.44 11.10
C VAL A 53 5.76 -8.51 11.64
N ALA A 54 6.56 -7.45 11.46
CA ALA A 54 7.93 -7.37 11.99
C ALA A 54 7.96 -7.47 13.53
N SER A 55 6.97 -6.89 14.21
CA SER A 55 6.88 -6.94 15.68
C SER A 55 6.68 -8.36 16.23
N GLN A 56 6.11 -9.29 15.44
CA GLN A 56 5.87 -10.67 15.87
C GLN A 56 7.16 -11.40 16.26
N ARG A 57 8.29 -11.02 15.65
CA ARG A 57 9.62 -11.57 16.00
C ARG A 57 10.05 -11.21 17.42
N ARG A 58 9.72 -10.00 17.88
CA ARG A 58 10.16 -9.48 19.18
C ARG A 58 9.23 -9.86 20.32
N ASN A 59 8.03 -10.34 20.01
CA ASN A 59 7.08 -10.73 21.03
C ASN A 59 7.41 -12.13 21.55
N ALA A 60 7.58 -12.25 22.87
CA ALA A 60 7.76 -13.53 23.54
C ALA A 60 6.57 -14.49 23.29
N ALA A 61 5.40 -13.95 22.97
CA ALA A 61 4.22 -14.65 22.52
C ALA A 61 3.73 -14.08 21.19
N PHE A 62 3.60 -14.94 20.17
CA PHE A 62 2.97 -14.55 18.91
C PHE A 62 1.54 -14.07 19.16
N VAL A 63 1.23 -12.87 18.68
CA VAL A 63 -0.09 -12.26 18.78
C VAL A 63 -0.80 -12.54 17.47
N LEU A 64 -1.72 -13.51 17.49
CA LEU A 64 -2.39 -13.99 16.28
C LEU A 64 -3.46 -13.03 15.76
N HIS A 65 -4.09 -12.28 16.65
CA HIS A 65 -5.14 -11.33 16.34
C HIS A 65 -4.77 -9.98 16.95
N ASP A 66 -4.66 -8.99 16.09
CA ASP A 66 -4.43 -7.61 16.47
C ASP A 66 -5.35 -6.72 15.64
N ASP A 67 -6.24 -6.01 16.33
CA ASP A 67 -7.27 -5.20 15.68
C ASP A 67 -6.65 -4.09 14.82
N VAL A 68 -5.46 -3.59 15.18
CA VAL A 68 -4.76 -2.55 14.42
C VAL A 68 -4.21 -3.11 13.12
N ALA A 69 -3.62 -4.30 13.15
CA ALA A 69 -3.11 -4.98 11.96
C ALA A 69 -4.22 -5.37 10.99
N GLU A 70 -5.31 -5.94 11.50
CA GLU A 70 -6.46 -6.34 10.71
C GLU A 70 -7.13 -5.11 10.06
N THR A 71 -7.32 -4.03 10.84
CA THR A 71 -7.82 -2.75 10.30
C THR A 71 -6.90 -2.20 9.22
N ALA A 72 -5.58 -2.23 9.43
CA ALA A 72 -4.62 -1.75 8.44
C ALA A 72 -4.68 -2.56 7.13
N LEU A 73 -4.83 -3.89 7.23
CA LEU A 73 -4.95 -4.74 6.06
C LEU A 73 -6.28 -4.51 5.32
N GLN A 74 -7.38 -4.34 6.04
CA GLN A 74 -8.68 -4.02 5.45
C GLN A 74 -8.69 -2.65 4.77
N GLU A 75 -8.05 -1.64 5.37
CA GLU A 75 -7.87 -0.32 4.75
C GLU A 75 -7.04 -0.41 3.47
N ALA A 76 -5.95 -1.17 3.49
CA ALA A 76 -5.12 -1.42 2.31
C ALA A 76 -5.92 -2.15 1.21
N ALA A 77 -6.70 -3.17 1.57
CA ALA A 77 -7.55 -3.90 0.62
C ALA A 77 -8.61 -2.99 -0.04
N ARG A 78 -9.28 -2.14 0.75
CA ARG A 78 -10.26 -1.17 0.24
C ARG A 78 -9.60 -0.15 -0.69
N ALA A 79 -8.45 0.40 -0.30
CA ALA A 79 -7.71 1.35 -1.13
C ALA A 79 -7.24 0.72 -2.45
N GLN A 80 -6.76 -0.52 -2.42
CA GLN A 80 -6.37 -1.27 -3.60
C GLN A 80 -7.55 -1.51 -4.53
N ALA A 81 -8.68 -1.99 -4.01
CA ALA A 81 -9.86 -2.32 -4.82
C ALA A 81 -10.47 -1.10 -5.51
N LEU A 82 -10.54 0.04 -4.80
CA LEU A 82 -11.14 1.27 -5.32
C LEU A 82 -10.21 2.07 -6.23
N GLY A 83 -8.93 2.21 -5.86
CA GLY A 83 -7.98 3.08 -6.55
C GLY A 83 -7.08 2.36 -7.55
N PHE A 84 -6.76 1.09 -7.31
CA PHE A 84 -5.66 0.39 -7.98
C PHE A 84 -6.00 -1.07 -8.36
N PRO A 85 -7.10 -1.34 -9.09
CA PRO A 85 -7.50 -2.71 -9.45
C PRO A 85 -6.44 -3.44 -10.29
N ARG A 86 -5.60 -2.70 -11.03
CA ARG A 86 -4.49 -3.25 -11.83
C ARG A 86 -3.38 -3.90 -10.98
N LEU A 87 -3.34 -3.63 -9.67
CA LEU A 87 -2.38 -4.23 -8.74
C LEU A 87 -2.85 -5.57 -8.15
N SER A 88 -3.96 -6.13 -8.64
CA SER A 88 -4.56 -7.36 -8.10
C SER A 88 -3.59 -8.53 -8.05
N ARG A 89 -2.70 -8.67 -9.05
CA ARG A 89 -1.70 -9.74 -9.07
C ARG A 89 -0.67 -9.60 -7.94
N GLN A 90 -0.11 -8.41 -7.76
CA GLN A 90 0.86 -8.13 -6.69
C GLN A 90 0.19 -8.23 -5.32
N TRP A 91 -1.06 -7.77 -5.23
CA TRP A 91 -1.88 -7.88 -4.03
C TRP A 91 -2.11 -9.34 -3.65
N SER A 92 -2.50 -10.19 -4.61
CA SER A 92 -2.67 -11.64 -4.38
C SER A 92 -1.38 -12.28 -3.87
N ALA A 93 -0.24 -11.96 -4.48
CA ALA A 93 1.05 -12.51 -4.03
C ALA A 93 1.38 -12.09 -2.58
N LEU A 94 1.09 -10.85 -2.20
CA LEU A 94 1.24 -10.39 -0.82
C LEU A 94 0.30 -11.15 0.13
N MET A 95 -0.95 -11.39 -0.28
CA MET A 95 -1.94 -12.10 0.52
C MET A 95 -1.60 -13.58 0.68
N ASP A 96 -1.05 -14.22 -0.35
CA ASP A 96 -0.58 -15.61 -0.28
C ASP A 96 0.55 -15.77 0.75
N VAL A 97 1.48 -14.80 0.80
CA VAL A 97 2.51 -14.78 1.85
C VAL A 97 1.89 -14.54 3.22
N HIS A 98 0.97 -13.58 3.34
CA HIS A 98 0.29 -13.30 4.60
C HIS A 98 -0.43 -14.55 5.16
N THR A 99 -1.20 -15.27 4.33
CA THR A 99 -1.89 -16.48 4.77
C THR A 99 -0.92 -17.53 5.31
N ARG A 100 0.22 -17.72 4.63
CA ARG A 100 1.29 -18.63 5.10
C ARG A 100 1.91 -18.16 6.42
N LEU A 101 2.12 -16.86 6.58
CA LEU A 101 2.64 -16.26 7.80
C LEU A 101 1.65 -16.43 8.97
N ALA A 102 0.35 -16.16 8.76
CA ALA A 102 -0.68 -16.36 9.77
C ALA A 102 -0.79 -17.84 10.19
N ALA A 103 -0.76 -18.77 9.22
CA ALA A 103 -0.78 -20.20 9.51
C ALA A 103 0.47 -20.66 10.29
N PHE A 104 1.64 -20.12 9.96
CA PHE A 104 2.89 -20.37 10.68
C PHE A 104 2.79 -19.87 12.13
N LEU A 105 2.38 -18.62 12.35
CA LEU A 105 2.23 -18.07 13.70
C LEU A 105 1.24 -18.88 14.54
N ALA A 106 0.12 -19.31 13.95
CA ALA A 106 -0.87 -20.14 14.64
C ALA A 106 -0.29 -21.51 15.03
N ALA A 107 0.48 -22.13 14.13
CA ALA A 107 1.14 -23.40 14.41
C ALA A 107 2.19 -23.27 15.53
N GLN A 108 2.99 -22.20 15.50
CA GLN A 108 3.99 -21.92 16.54
C GLN A 108 3.36 -21.64 17.90
N GLN A 109 2.27 -20.87 17.93
CA GLN A 109 1.53 -20.63 19.18
C GLN A 109 0.98 -21.92 19.77
N ARG A 110 0.41 -22.81 18.94
CA ARG A 110 -0.07 -24.13 19.39
C ARG A 110 1.07 -25.02 19.89
N LEU A 111 2.17 -25.10 19.15
CA LEU A 111 3.34 -25.90 19.54
C LEU A 111 3.87 -25.44 20.89
N ARG A 112 4.06 -24.12 21.07
CA ARG A 112 4.53 -23.54 22.33
C ARG A 112 3.63 -23.86 23.53
N LEU A 113 2.30 -23.90 23.33
CA LEU A 113 1.35 -24.22 24.41
C LEU A 113 1.28 -25.72 24.72
N ALA A 114 1.48 -26.57 23.72
CA ALA A 114 1.38 -28.02 23.86
C ALA A 114 2.71 -28.68 24.30
N ASP A 115 3.84 -28.19 23.77
CA ASP A 115 5.17 -28.72 23.97
C ASP A 115 6.24 -27.60 23.87
N PRO A 116 6.55 -26.91 24.98
CA PRO A 116 7.54 -25.84 25.00
C PRO A 116 8.96 -26.30 24.66
N GLU A 117 9.34 -27.54 24.99
CA GLU A 117 10.67 -28.07 24.71
C GLU A 117 10.85 -28.28 23.20
N ALA A 118 9.90 -28.96 22.55
CA ALA A 118 9.91 -29.11 21.10
C ALA A 118 9.81 -27.75 20.37
N TRP A 119 9.14 -26.76 20.95
CA TRP A 119 9.12 -25.41 20.41
C TRP A 119 10.50 -24.74 20.44
N LEU A 120 11.23 -24.83 21.56
CA LEU A 120 12.58 -24.28 21.70
C LEU A 120 13.59 -24.94 20.76
N GLU A 121 13.43 -26.25 20.51
CA GLU A 121 14.26 -27.01 19.56
C GLU A 121 13.90 -26.75 18.10
N SER A 122 12.74 -26.16 17.83
CA SER A 122 12.30 -25.87 16.47
C SER A 122 13.05 -24.68 15.85
N ASP A 123 13.38 -24.76 14.56
CA ASP A 123 13.93 -23.65 13.77
C ASP A 123 12.84 -22.62 13.39
N HIS A 124 12.15 -22.08 14.41
CA HIS A 124 11.07 -21.13 14.20
C HIS A 124 11.58 -19.76 13.74
N ASP A 125 12.73 -19.28 14.22
CA ASP A 125 13.31 -18.01 13.79
C ASP A 125 13.77 -18.06 12.32
N GLY A 126 14.47 -19.13 11.90
CA GLY A 126 14.90 -19.29 10.50
C GLY A 126 13.72 -19.33 9.53
N ARG A 127 12.67 -20.10 9.87
CA ARG A 127 11.44 -20.18 9.08
C ARG A 127 10.65 -18.87 9.07
N PHE A 128 10.59 -18.15 10.19
CA PHE A 128 9.99 -16.83 10.25
C PHE A 128 10.73 -15.85 9.34
N MET A 129 12.06 -15.79 9.43
CA MET A 129 12.88 -14.91 8.59
C MET A 129 12.78 -15.22 7.10
N GLN A 130 12.57 -16.48 6.73
CA GLN A 130 12.25 -16.83 5.34
C GLN A 130 10.91 -16.20 4.91
N LEU A 131 9.83 -16.43 5.66
CA LEU A 131 8.51 -15.87 5.36
C LEU A 131 8.51 -14.34 5.36
N TRP A 132 9.30 -13.74 6.25
CA TRP A 132 9.50 -12.30 6.31
C TRP A 132 10.13 -11.75 5.02
N ARG A 133 11.21 -12.36 4.52
CA ARG A 133 11.84 -11.95 3.26
C ARG A 133 10.89 -12.11 2.06
N GLU A 134 10.09 -13.17 2.04
CA GLU A 134 9.05 -13.35 1.02
C GLU A 134 7.98 -12.25 1.10
N HIS A 135 7.63 -11.85 2.33
CA HIS A 135 6.67 -10.77 2.58
C HIS A 135 7.21 -9.41 2.11
N GLU A 136 8.45 -9.07 2.49
CA GLU A 136 9.14 -7.86 2.04
C GLU A 136 9.25 -7.83 0.52
N ALA A 137 9.63 -8.93 -0.12
CA ALA A 137 9.74 -8.99 -1.58
C ALA A 137 8.38 -8.74 -2.27
N ALA A 138 7.30 -9.34 -1.75
CA ALA A 138 5.94 -9.11 -2.28
C ALA A 138 5.48 -7.66 -2.05
N LEU A 139 5.80 -7.10 -0.88
CA LEU A 139 5.49 -5.72 -0.53
C LEU A 139 6.24 -4.73 -1.42
N HIS A 140 7.54 -4.92 -1.63
CA HIS A 140 8.34 -4.11 -2.54
C HIS A 140 7.81 -4.15 -3.97
N ALA A 141 7.50 -5.34 -4.49
CA ALA A 141 6.93 -5.48 -5.84
C ALA A 141 5.58 -4.76 -5.99
N LEU A 142 4.77 -4.70 -4.93
CA LEU A 142 3.52 -3.95 -4.91
C LEU A 142 3.77 -2.43 -4.82
N THR A 143 4.67 -2.00 -3.95
CA THR A 143 5.09 -0.61 -3.79
C THR A 143 5.63 -0.05 -5.10
N ASP A 144 6.61 -0.70 -5.73
CA ASP A 144 7.20 -0.25 -7.00
C ASP A 144 6.13 -0.02 -8.08
N ARG A 145 5.16 -0.94 -8.17
CA ARG A 145 4.07 -0.83 -9.14
C ARG A 145 3.10 0.31 -8.81
N LEU A 146 2.87 0.55 -7.52
CA LEU A 146 2.04 1.65 -7.07
C LEU A 146 2.71 3.01 -7.29
N GLU A 147 4.02 3.11 -7.06
CA GLU A 147 4.81 4.32 -7.33
C GLU A 147 4.78 4.65 -8.82
N LEU A 148 4.99 3.66 -9.69
CA LEU A 148 4.85 3.82 -11.14
C LEU A 148 3.43 4.26 -11.56
N ALA A 149 2.40 3.80 -10.86
CA ALA A 149 1.00 4.09 -11.19
C ALA A 149 0.49 5.45 -10.66
N THR A 150 1.21 6.07 -9.73
CA THR A 150 0.77 7.29 -9.00
C THR A 150 1.76 8.44 -9.11
N GLY A 151 3.04 8.15 -9.36
CA GLY A 151 4.15 9.09 -9.18
C GLY A 151 4.36 9.48 -7.71
N ALA A 152 3.68 8.82 -6.76
CA ALA A 152 3.96 8.96 -5.34
C ALA A 152 5.19 8.11 -5.03
N SER A 153 6.22 8.70 -4.43
CA SER A 153 7.29 7.92 -3.80
C SER A 153 7.06 7.91 -2.29
N PHE A 154 7.15 6.74 -1.69
CA PHE A 154 7.10 6.58 -0.25
C PHE A 154 8.52 6.44 0.29
N ALA A 155 9.01 7.48 0.96
CA ALA A 155 10.18 7.38 1.81
C ALA A 155 9.79 6.60 3.08
N GLY A 156 9.76 5.27 2.98
CA GLY A 156 9.58 4.39 4.13
C GLY A 156 10.76 4.47 5.10
N PRO A 157 10.61 4.01 6.35
CA PRO A 157 11.74 3.88 7.26
C PRO A 157 12.78 2.91 6.67
N GLU A 158 14.05 3.30 6.71
CA GLU A 158 15.16 2.57 6.11
C GLU A 158 15.20 1.10 6.58
N PRO A 159 15.46 0.14 5.66
CA PRO A 159 15.63 -1.26 6.00
C PRO A 159 16.87 -1.42 6.89
N GLY A 160 16.66 -1.63 8.20
CA GLY A 160 17.75 -1.77 9.17
C GLY A 160 17.53 -1.05 10.51
N SER A 161 16.41 -0.36 10.70
CA SER A 161 16.12 0.42 11.92
C SER A 161 15.26 -0.31 12.97
N ALA A 162 15.12 -1.64 12.89
CA ALA A 162 14.25 -2.45 13.77
C ALA A 162 14.96 -3.66 14.38
#